data_AF-A0A2N2SZU5-F1
#
_entry.id   AF-A0A2N2SZU5-F1
#
_cell.length_a   1.000
_cell.length_b   1.000
_cell.length_c   1.000
_cell.angle_alpha   90.00
_cell.angle_beta   90.00
_cell.angle_gamma   90.00
#
_symmetry.space_group_name_H-M   'P 1'
#
loop_
_entity.id
_entity.type
_entity.pdbx_description
1 polymer ?
#
loop_
_entity_poly.entity_id
_entity_poly.type
_entity_poly.pdbx_seq_one_letter_code
_entity_poly.pdbx_strand_id
1 'polypeptide(L)'
;TYKRSGTLWEGRYRATVVDSERYLLTLMRYIELNPVRAGMVAMPQDYPWSSYRRNALGEGGPNADWLTPHEEYMRLGLADSARQKAYQALFAAAIDRDDLAAIRDCTHKGWALGGERFRAEIEALGQRQAASRGVGRPRKRENNRV
;
A
#
# COMPACT_ATOMS: atom_id res chain seq x y z
N THR A 1 0.91 13.73 32.17
CA THR A 1 -0.34 14.07 31.44
C THR A 1 -0.17 13.69 29.98
N TYR A 2 -1.02 12.83 29.43
CA TYR A 2 -0.98 12.47 28.01
C TYR A 2 -1.21 13.73 27.16
N LYS A 3 -0.23 14.10 26.32
CA LYS A 3 -0.32 15.23 25.38
C LYS A 3 -1.26 14.86 24.23
N ARG A 4 -2.58 14.91 24.46
CA ARG A 4 -3.58 14.69 23.42
C ARG A 4 -3.89 15.99 22.69
N SER A 5 -4.01 15.92 21.36
CA SER A 5 -4.52 17.00 20.51
C SER A 5 -5.62 16.45 19.62
N GLY A 6 -6.68 17.23 19.39
CA GLY A 6 -7.76 16.90 18.45
C GLY A 6 -8.80 15.89 18.98
N THR A 7 -9.61 15.37 18.05
CA THR A 7 -10.63 14.33 18.27
C THR A 7 -10.03 12.93 18.16
N LEU A 8 -10.79 11.88 18.56
CA LEU A 8 -10.34 10.48 18.43
C LEU A 8 -9.92 10.13 16.99
N TRP A 9 -10.62 10.70 16.00
CA TRP A 9 -10.30 10.60 14.59
C TRP A 9 -9.74 11.92 14.10
N GLU A 10 -8.63 11.88 13.37
CA GLU A 10 -8.05 13.06 12.75
C GLU A 10 -8.33 13.08 11.25
N GLY A 11 -9.13 14.05 10.80
CA GLY A 11 -9.45 14.24 9.38
C GLY A 11 -10.36 13.16 8.78
N ARG A 12 -10.43 13.13 7.44
CA ARG A 12 -11.19 12.12 6.69
C ARG A 12 -10.32 10.89 6.41
N TYR A 13 -10.94 9.71 6.41
CA TYR A 13 -10.26 8.50 5.95
C TYR A 13 -9.82 8.65 4.49
N ARG A 14 -8.74 7.97 4.12
CA ARG A 14 -8.22 7.91 2.76
C ARG A 14 -8.27 6.47 2.28
N ALA A 15 -8.69 6.28 1.03
CA ALA A 15 -8.74 4.98 0.39
C ALA A 15 -8.30 5.12 -1.06
N THR A 16 -7.65 4.10 -1.58
CA THR A 16 -7.08 4.10 -2.94
C THR A 16 -7.10 2.68 -3.47
N VAL A 17 -7.49 2.54 -4.73
CA VAL A 17 -7.46 1.26 -5.45
C VAL A 17 -6.03 0.95 -5.89
N VAL A 18 -5.63 -0.30 -5.76
CA VAL A 18 -4.26 -0.77 -5.92
C VAL A 18 -4.21 -1.91 -6.92
N ASP A 19 -3.22 -1.84 -7.81
CA ASP A 19 -2.79 -2.95 -8.66
C ASP A 19 -2.06 -3.97 -7.77
N SER A 20 -2.76 -5.04 -7.38
CA SER A 20 -2.29 -6.01 -6.39
C SER A 20 -1.00 -6.69 -6.82
N GLU A 21 -0.93 -7.17 -8.06
CA GLU A 21 0.24 -7.87 -8.60
C GLU A 21 1.50 -7.02 -8.52
N ARG A 22 1.36 -5.71 -8.77
CA ARG A 22 2.49 -4.78 -8.74
C ARG A 22 2.83 -4.27 -7.34
N TYR A 23 1.84 -3.94 -6.53
CA TYR A 23 2.04 -3.12 -5.34
C TYR A 23 1.71 -3.80 -4.02
N LEU A 24 1.03 -4.95 -3.99
CA LEU A 24 0.56 -5.53 -2.73
C LEU A 24 1.73 -5.80 -1.77
N LEU A 25 2.73 -6.55 -2.20
CA LEU A 25 3.87 -6.91 -1.34
C LEU A 25 4.66 -5.67 -0.89
N THR A 26 4.78 -4.66 -1.75
CA THR A 26 5.38 -3.37 -1.41
C THR A 26 4.57 -2.63 -0.36
N LEU A 27 3.24 -2.65 -0.45
CA LEU A 27 2.34 -2.04 0.53
C LEU A 27 2.35 -2.79 1.87
N MET A 28 2.41 -4.12 1.86
CA MET A 28 2.55 -4.92 3.07
C MET A 28 3.83 -4.54 3.82
N ARG A 29 4.97 -4.48 3.12
CA ARG A 29 6.24 -3.98 3.69
C ARG A 29 6.13 -2.54 4.18
N TYR A 30 5.47 -1.67 3.40
CA TYR A 30 5.24 -0.30 3.82
C TYR A 30 4.51 -0.25 5.17
N ILE A 31 3.42 -0.99 5.32
CA ILE A 31 2.63 -1.02 6.55
C ILE A 31 3.45 -1.60 7.71
N GLU A 32 4.12 -2.72 7.51
CA GLU A 32 4.89 -3.41 8.55
C GLU A 32 6.13 -2.62 9.01
N LEU A 33 6.68 -1.77 8.14
CA LEU A 33 7.77 -0.85 8.49
C LEU A 33 7.30 0.49 9.06
N ASN A 34 5.98 0.77 9.16
CA ASN A 34 5.48 2.01 9.78
C ASN A 34 5.96 2.19 11.23
N PRO A 35 5.86 1.18 12.12
CA PRO A 35 6.31 1.31 13.51
C PRO A 35 7.80 1.59 13.63
N VAL A 36 8.62 0.98 12.76
CA VAL A 36 10.06 1.23 12.67
C VAL A 36 10.32 2.67 12.22
N ARG A 37 9.67 3.13 11.15
CA ARG A 37 9.80 4.52 10.67
C ARG A 37 9.31 5.55 11.67
N ALA A 38 8.34 5.21 12.51
CA ALA A 38 7.85 6.06 13.59
C ALA A 38 8.75 6.04 14.84
N GLY A 39 9.82 5.25 14.85
CA GLY A 39 10.73 5.11 15.98
C GLY A 39 10.10 4.40 17.19
N MET A 40 9.01 3.64 16.99
CA MET A 40 8.33 2.90 18.07
C MET A 40 9.07 1.62 18.43
N VAL A 41 9.71 0.99 17.44
CA VAL A 41 10.44 -0.28 17.58
C VAL A 41 11.66 -0.28 16.66
N ALA A 42 12.65 -1.14 16.93
CA ALA A 42 13.84 -1.28 16.10
C ALA A 42 13.60 -2.15 14.87
N MET A 43 12.83 -3.25 15.02
CA MET A 43 12.56 -4.21 13.95
C MET A 43 11.05 -4.44 13.80
N PRO A 44 10.56 -4.82 12.60
CA PRO A 44 9.13 -5.01 12.37
C PRO A 44 8.52 -6.12 13.24
N GLN A 45 9.27 -7.19 13.57
CA GLN A 45 8.78 -8.24 14.48
C GLN A 45 8.50 -7.76 15.91
N ASP A 46 9.09 -6.65 16.33
CA ASP A 46 8.96 -6.15 17.70
C ASP A 46 7.61 -5.45 17.89
N TYR A 47 6.89 -5.11 16.81
CA TYR A 47 5.58 -4.48 16.89
C TYR A 47 4.46 -5.54 16.84
N PRO A 48 3.74 -5.79 17.95
CA PRO A 48 2.81 -6.91 18.04
C PRO A 48 1.50 -6.70 17.27
N TRP A 49 1.17 -5.45 16.91
CA TRP A 49 -0.08 -5.10 16.21
C TRP A 49 0.14 -4.94 14.69
N SER A 50 0.87 -5.88 14.10
CA SER A 50 1.06 -5.98 12.64
C SER A 50 0.99 -7.42 12.18
N SER A 51 0.76 -7.62 10.88
CA SER A 51 0.77 -8.93 10.25
C SER A 51 2.16 -9.54 10.09
N TYR A 52 3.25 -8.80 10.41
CA TYR A 52 4.61 -9.25 10.16
C TYR A 52 4.91 -10.60 10.82
N ARG A 53 4.52 -10.77 12.10
CA ARG A 53 4.75 -12.04 12.83
C ARG A 53 4.06 -13.22 12.17
N ARG A 54 2.85 -13.04 11.65
CA ARG A 54 2.12 -14.08 10.92
C ARG A 54 2.78 -14.39 9.57
N ASN A 55 3.03 -13.35 8.76
CA ASN A 55 3.50 -13.50 7.39
C ASN A 55 5.00 -13.88 7.30
N ALA A 56 5.82 -13.36 8.20
CA ALA A 56 7.26 -13.59 8.21
C ALA A 56 7.66 -14.74 9.13
N LEU A 57 7.06 -14.86 10.32
CA LEU A 57 7.51 -15.81 11.36
C LEU A 57 6.56 -17.01 11.54
N GLY A 58 5.40 -16.99 10.89
CA GLY A 58 4.41 -18.06 11.02
C GLY A 58 3.66 -18.09 12.35
N GLU A 59 3.80 -17.05 13.18
CA GLU A 59 3.14 -16.99 14.48
C GLU A 59 1.61 -16.95 14.32
N GLY A 60 0.90 -17.72 15.16
CA GLY A 60 -0.56 -17.71 15.26
C GLY A 60 -1.05 -17.00 16.52
N GLY A 61 -2.32 -17.19 16.84
CA GLY A 61 -2.96 -16.68 18.04
C GLY A 61 -3.91 -15.51 17.75
N PRO A 62 -4.50 -14.89 18.79
CA PRO A 62 -5.60 -13.94 18.64
C PRO A 62 -5.28 -12.69 17.81
N ASN A 63 -4.00 -12.36 17.63
CA ASN A 63 -3.55 -11.24 16.79
C ASN A 63 -3.31 -11.64 15.31
N ALA A 64 -3.46 -12.92 14.95
CA ALA A 64 -3.09 -13.46 13.65
C ALA A 64 -4.11 -14.44 13.06
N ASP A 65 -4.89 -15.14 13.89
CA ASP A 65 -5.80 -16.21 13.45
C ASP A 65 -6.97 -15.71 12.59
N TRP A 66 -7.25 -14.41 12.61
CA TRP A 66 -8.25 -13.76 11.75
C TRP A 66 -7.68 -13.27 10.41
N LEU A 67 -6.36 -13.40 10.17
CA LEU A 67 -5.72 -12.91 8.96
C LEU A 67 -5.94 -13.88 7.79
N THR A 68 -6.71 -13.44 6.79
CA THR A 68 -6.83 -14.15 5.52
C THR A 68 -5.67 -13.77 4.59
N PRO A 69 -4.81 -14.72 4.16
CA PRO A 69 -3.72 -14.42 3.26
C PRO A 69 -4.24 -14.04 1.86
N HIS A 70 -3.65 -13.00 1.27
CA HIS A 70 -3.96 -12.58 -0.09
C HIS A 70 -3.26 -13.48 -1.13
N GLU A 71 -3.80 -13.58 -2.34
CA GLU A 71 -3.23 -14.39 -3.44
C GLU A 71 -1.76 -14.06 -3.74
N GLU A 72 -1.35 -12.79 -3.89
CA GLU A 72 0.06 -12.46 -4.14
C GLU A 72 1.01 -12.92 -3.02
N TYR A 73 0.56 -12.93 -1.76
CA TYR A 73 1.34 -13.53 -0.68
C TYR A 73 1.42 -15.06 -0.84
N MET A 74 0.30 -15.70 -1.20
CA MET A 74 0.27 -17.14 -1.47
C MET A 74 1.17 -17.53 -2.65
N ARG A 75 1.30 -16.67 -3.66
CA ARG A 75 2.19 -16.85 -4.83
C ARG A 75 3.68 -16.85 -4.47
N LEU A 76 4.09 -16.38 -3.29
CA LEU A 76 5.48 -16.41 -2.84
C LEU A 76 6.06 -17.81 -2.66
N GLY A 77 5.21 -18.83 -2.50
CA GLY A 77 5.67 -20.20 -2.30
C GLY A 77 4.55 -21.18 -1.97
N LEU A 78 4.74 -22.43 -2.37
CA LEU A 78 3.74 -23.49 -2.15
C LEU A 78 3.62 -23.88 -0.68
N ALA A 79 4.73 -23.92 0.05
CA ALA A 79 4.77 -24.24 1.48
C ALA A 79 4.83 -22.96 2.34
N ASP A 80 4.27 -23.03 3.56
CA ASP A 80 4.27 -21.93 4.53
C ASP A 80 5.67 -21.40 4.81
N SER A 81 6.63 -22.30 5.03
CA SER A 81 8.03 -21.94 5.27
C SER A 81 8.70 -21.25 4.07
N ALA A 82 8.32 -21.62 2.86
CA ALA A 82 8.81 -20.98 1.64
C ALA A 82 8.27 -19.55 1.52
N ARG A 83 6.96 -19.36 1.79
CA ARG A 83 6.34 -18.02 1.80
C ARG A 83 6.96 -17.13 2.87
N GLN A 84 7.11 -17.62 4.08
CA GLN A 84 7.73 -16.91 5.20
C GLN A 84 9.16 -16.47 4.85
N LYS A 85 9.98 -17.38 4.31
CA LYS A 85 11.35 -17.07 3.90
C LYS A 85 11.40 -16.04 2.77
N ALA A 86 10.57 -16.21 1.75
CA ALA A 86 10.47 -15.26 0.64
C ALA A 86 10.01 -13.88 1.14
N TYR A 87 9.03 -13.85 2.04
CA TYR A 87 8.50 -12.63 2.64
C TYR A 87 9.56 -11.91 3.47
N GLN A 88 10.30 -12.61 4.33
CA GLN A 88 11.45 -12.05 5.07
C GLN A 88 12.50 -11.46 4.13
N ALA A 89 12.81 -12.13 3.02
CA ALA A 89 13.80 -11.68 2.05
C ALA A 89 13.43 -10.32 1.43
N LEU A 90 12.14 -9.98 1.34
CA LEU A 90 11.70 -8.67 0.86
C LEU A 90 12.17 -7.52 1.76
N PHE A 91 12.43 -7.76 3.05
CA PHE A 91 12.88 -6.73 4.00
C PHE A 91 14.39 -6.49 3.95
N ALA A 92 15.16 -7.32 3.26
CA ALA A 92 16.61 -7.15 3.10
C ALA A 92 16.95 -5.92 2.25
N ALA A 93 16.09 -5.56 1.29
CA ALA A 93 16.20 -4.34 0.49
C ALA A 93 15.33 -3.22 1.08
N ALA A 94 15.75 -1.97 0.88
CA ALA A 94 14.86 -0.83 1.11
C ALA A 94 13.67 -0.86 0.14
N ILE A 95 12.56 -0.20 0.49
CA ILE A 95 11.52 0.11 -0.49
C ILE A 95 12.04 1.23 -1.38
N ASP A 96 11.84 1.11 -2.69
CA ASP A 96 12.22 2.13 -3.65
C ASP A 96 11.60 3.50 -3.29
N ARG A 97 12.35 4.59 -3.49
CA ARG A 97 11.90 5.93 -3.09
C ARG A 97 10.71 6.40 -3.93
N ASP A 98 10.68 6.05 -5.20
CA ASP A 98 9.61 6.43 -6.12
C ASP A 98 8.34 5.65 -5.78
N ASP A 99 8.46 4.38 -5.39
CA ASP A 99 7.33 3.60 -4.86
C ASP A 99 6.78 4.20 -3.56
N LEU A 100 7.65 4.60 -2.62
CA LEU A 100 7.22 5.26 -1.39
C LEU A 100 6.49 6.58 -1.68
N ALA A 101 7.00 7.38 -2.62
CA ALA A 101 6.38 8.61 -3.04
C ALA A 101 5.01 8.32 -3.69
N ALA A 102 4.93 7.35 -4.60
CA ALA A 102 3.70 6.97 -5.28
C ALA A 102 2.63 6.49 -4.30
N ILE A 103 2.98 5.63 -3.34
CA ILE A 103 2.04 5.14 -2.30
C ILE A 103 1.43 6.32 -1.54
N ARG A 104 2.26 7.26 -1.09
CA ARG A 104 1.81 8.43 -0.32
C ARG A 104 0.97 9.36 -1.18
N ASP A 105 1.44 9.73 -2.36
CA ASP A 105 0.76 10.65 -3.26
C ASP A 105 -0.61 10.13 -3.69
N CYS A 106 -0.67 8.86 -4.12
CA CYS A 106 -1.92 8.20 -4.50
C CYS A 106 -2.89 8.15 -3.32
N THR A 107 -2.44 7.75 -2.13
CA THR A 107 -3.27 7.71 -0.92
C THR A 107 -3.81 9.09 -0.54
N HIS A 108 -2.96 10.12 -0.57
CA HIS A 108 -3.34 11.48 -0.21
C HIS A 108 -4.32 12.12 -1.20
N LYS A 109 -4.17 11.81 -2.49
CA LYS A 109 -4.98 12.39 -3.57
C LYS A 109 -6.19 11.53 -3.95
N GLY A 110 -6.25 10.28 -3.48
CA GLY A 110 -7.30 9.31 -3.86
C GLY A 110 -7.14 8.75 -5.27
N TRP A 111 -5.91 8.71 -5.81
CA TRP A 111 -5.63 8.20 -7.15
C TRP A 111 -5.26 6.73 -7.14
N ALA A 112 -5.66 5.97 -8.16
CA ALA A 112 -5.30 4.57 -8.28
C ALA A 112 -3.77 4.39 -8.34
N LEU A 113 -3.26 3.48 -7.52
CA LEU A 113 -1.85 3.10 -7.47
C LEU A 113 -1.65 1.88 -8.38
N GLY A 114 -1.10 2.12 -9.57
CA GLY A 114 -0.93 1.10 -10.60
C GLY A 114 -0.34 1.70 -11.87
N GLY A 115 -0.09 0.85 -12.87
CA GLY A 115 0.34 1.30 -14.20
C GLY A 115 -0.75 2.07 -14.96
N GLU A 116 -0.40 2.62 -16.13
CA GLU A 116 -1.34 3.37 -16.98
C GLU A 116 -2.55 2.52 -17.39
N ARG A 117 -2.31 1.27 -17.79
CA ARG A 117 -3.37 0.30 -18.12
C ARG A 117 -4.35 0.12 -16.95
N PHE A 118 -3.83 -0.17 -15.76
CA PHE A 118 -4.64 -0.35 -14.56
C PHE A 118 -5.46 0.90 -14.24
N ARG A 119 -4.85 2.08 -14.32
CA ARG A 119 -5.55 3.35 -14.08
C ARG A 119 -6.69 3.55 -15.07
N ALA A 120 -6.48 3.28 -16.36
CA ALA A 120 -7.54 3.36 -17.37
C ALA A 120 -8.69 2.38 -17.09
N GLU A 121 -8.38 1.15 -16.65
CA GLU A 121 -9.38 0.16 -16.24
C GLU A 121 -10.21 0.65 -15.04
N ILE A 122 -9.56 1.23 -14.02
CA ILE A 122 -10.25 1.81 -12.86
C ILE A 122 -11.12 3.02 -13.25
N GLU A 123 -10.67 3.86 -14.19
CA GLU A 123 -11.51 4.97 -14.70
C GLU A 123 -12.76 4.47 -15.41
N ALA A 124 -12.62 3.42 -16.23
CA ALA A 124 -13.73 2.82 -16.96
C ALA A 124 -14.76 2.18 -16.00
N LEU A 125 -14.30 1.46 -14.97
CA LEU A 125 -15.16 0.81 -13.98
C LEU A 125 -15.82 1.80 -13.03
N GLY A 126 -15.06 2.79 -12.55
CA GLY A 126 -15.48 3.69 -11.48
C GLY A 126 -16.25 4.93 -11.93
N GLN A 127 -16.34 5.17 -13.25
CA GLN A 127 -16.84 6.42 -13.86
C GLN A 127 -16.24 7.69 -13.22
N ARG A 128 -15.04 7.57 -12.65
CA ARG A 128 -14.32 8.63 -11.94
C ARG A 128 -12.87 8.59 -12.33
N GLN A 129 -12.26 9.77 -12.35
CA GLN A 129 -10.86 9.92 -12.67
C GLN A 129 -9.98 9.19 -11.63
N ALA A 130 -9.00 8.44 -12.11
CA ALA A 130 -8.14 7.58 -11.30
C ALA A 130 -6.69 8.06 -11.28
N ALA A 131 -6.34 9.10 -12.05
CA ALA A 131 -5.03 9.74 -12.04
C ALA A 131 -5.11 11.24 -12.37
N SER A 132 -4.10 12.02 -11.98
CA SER A 132 -4.02 13.44 -12.36
C SER A 132 -3.87 13.60 -13.88
N ARG A 133 -4.59 14.56 -14.48
CA ARG A 133 -4.46 14.96 -15.89
C ARG A 133 -3.46 16.13 -16.09
N GLY A 134 -2.60 16.37 -15.10
CA GLY A 134 -1.75 17.56 -15.03
C GLY A 134 -2.48 18.80 -14.53
N VAL A 135 -1.72 19.84 -14.20
CA VAL A 135 -2.25 21.13 -13.75
C VAL A 135 -2.39 22.07 -14.95
N GLY A 136 -3.60 22.56 -15.21
CA GLY A 136 -3.83 23.59 -16.24
C GLY A 136 -5.20 23.50 -16.91
N ARG A 137 -5.61 24.60 -17.55
CA ARG A 137 -6.81 24.65 -18.40
C ARG A 137 -6.61 23.71 -19.61
N PRO A 138 -7.60 22.90 -20.01
CA PRO A 138 -7.51 22.11 -21.22
C PRO A 138 -7.10 22.98 -22.41
N ARG A 139 -6.10 22.54 -23.20
CA ARG A 139 -5.69 23.25 -24.42
C ARG A 139 -6.91 23.39 -25.33
N LYS A 140 -7.16 24.62 -25.81
CA LYS A 140 -8.24 24.92 -26.76
C LYS A 140 -7.99 24.07 -28.01
N ARG A 141 -8.95 23.22 -28.39
CA ARG A 141 -8.87 22.50 -29.67
C ARG A 141 -8.93 23.55 -30.78
N GLU A 142 -7.93 23.58 -31.66
CA GLU A 142 -8.03 24.33 -32.91
C GLU A 142 -9.11 23.65 -33.75
N ASN A 143 -10.23 24.34 -33.92
CA ASN A 143 -11.21 23.93 -34.93
C ASN A 143 -10.57 24.19 -36.29
N ASN A 144 -10.05 23.13 -36.93
CA ASN A 144 -9.84 23.14 -38.36
C ASN A 144 -11.22 23.27 -39.01
N ARG A 145 -11.58 24.51 -39.36
CA ARG A 145 -12.66 24.79 -40.30
C ARG A 145 -12.11 24.42 -41.69
N VAL A 146 -12.65 23.35 -42.26
CA VAL A 146 -12.68 23.14 -43.71
C VAL A 146 -13.89 23.88 -44.25
#